data_AF-A0A2U9IBE6-F1
#
_entry.id   AF-A0A2U9IBE6-F1
#
_cell.length_a   1.000
_cell.length_b   1.000
_cell.length_c   1.000
_cell.angle_alpha   90.00
_cell.angle_beta   90.00
_cell.angle_gamma   90.00
#
_symmetry.space_group_name_H-M   'P 1'
#
loop_
_entity.id
_entity.type
_entity.pdbx_description
1 polymer ?
#
loop_
_entity_poly.entity_id
_entity_poly.type
_entity_poly.pdbx_seq_one_letter_code
_entity_poly.pdbx_strand_id
1 'polypeptide(L)'
;MRSLKYSIPLALAIWWLPILGPIIVGLANSFLERKLYSSIISSIISSAIASTVYIFLAVKFLFVPLLGDLLQFLSIILSIVGIGISAFVAFLVSRHMVYSYYNENSLNMEFYAKDQDEIEDRLRPFYENCSSPVYSFSENKIIVKRKCSGFTLEYEMTKEGKGYRVKVRVIQGDA
;
A
#
# COMPACT_ATOMS: atom_id res chain seq x y z
N MET A 1 3.79 -12.00 -6.31
CA MET A 1 4.26 -11.31 -5.10
C MET A 1 5.79 -11.34 -5.07
N ARG A 2 6.46 -10.41 -5.76
CA ARG A 2 7.94 -10.31 -5.71
C ARG A 2 8.43 -9.78 -4.36
N SER A 3 7.55 -9.10 -3.61
CA SER A 3 7.85 -8.53 -2.28
C SER A 3 8.20 -9.57 -1.22
N LEU A 4 7.55 -10.74 -1.22
CA LEU A 4 7.73 -11.78 -0.19
C LEU A 4 9.19 -12.23 -0.02
N LYS A 5 9.96 -12.24 -1.11
CA LYS A 5 11.40 -12.58 -1.07
C LYS A 5 12.19 -11.63 -0.15
N TYR A 6 11.76 -10.38 -0.02
CA TYR A 6 12.42 -9.35 0.80
C TYR A 6 11.70 -9.12 2.11
N SER A 7 10.37 -9.20 2.14
CA SER A 7 9.58 -8.93 3.35
C SER A 7 9.64 -10.05 4.38
N ILE A 8 9.81 -11.33 3.98
CA ILE A 8 9.96 -12.44 4.93
C ILE A 8 11.28 -12.34 5.72
N PRO A 9 12.47 -12.20 5.09
CA PRO A 9 13.71 -12.03 5.84
C PRO A 9 13.71 -10.78 6.72
N LEU A 10 13.16 -9.67 6.21
CA LEU A 10 13.00 -8.46 6.99
C LEU A 10 12.14 -8.75 8.22
N ALA A 11 10.94 -9.29 8.05
CA ALA A 11 10.05 -9.61 9.16
C ALA A 11 10.78 -10.47 10.21
N LEU A 12 11.45 -11.55 9.81
CA LEU A 12 12.21 -12.39 10.73
C LEU A 12 13.28 -11.62 11.52
N ALA A 13 13.95 -10.65 10.92
CA ALA A 13 15.02 -9.88 11.57
C ALA A 13 14.51 -8.87 12.62
N ILE A 14 13.30 -8.33 12.46
CA ILE A 14 12.79 -7.23 13.29
C ILE A 14 11.53 -7.55 14.10
N TRP A 15 10.92 -8.72 13.92
CA TRP A 15 9.66 -9.08 14.61
C TRP A 15 9.78 -9.23 16.13
N TRP A 16 11.00 -9.37 16.65
CA TRP A 16 11.27 -9.39 18.09
C TRP A 16 10.98 -8.05 18.77
N LEU A 17 10.97 -6.94 18.02
CA LEU A 17 10.60 -5.62 18.53
C LEU A 17 9.09 -5.51 18.64
N PRO A 18 8.51 -5.48 19.85
CA PRO A 18 7.06 -5.35 20.00
C PRO A 18 6.62 -4.02 19.38
N ILE A 19 5.54 -4.07 18.59
CA ILE A 19 4.93 -2.93 17.88
C ILE A 19 5.79 -2.37 16.74
N LEU A 20 7.04 -1.97 16.98
CA LEU A 20 7.92 -1.37 15.97
C LEU A 20 8.22 -2.33 14.82
N GLY A 21 8.50 -3.60 15.12
CA GLY A 21 8.72 -4.62 14.10
C GLY A 21 7.53 -4.72 13.12
N PRO A 22 6.31 -4.98 13.62
CA PRO A 22 5.08 -4.93 12.83
C PRO A 22 4.89 -3.67 11.98
N ILE A 23 5.16 -2.49 12.53
CA ILE A 23 5.03 -1.21 11.79
C ILE A 23 6.01 -1.18 10.61
N ILE A 24 7.29 -1.52 10.84
CA ILE A 24 8.30 -1.51 9.79
C ILE A 24 7.98 -2.53 8.70
N VAL A 25 7.50 -3.72 9.06
CA VAL A 25 7.05 -4.73 8.08
C VAL A 25 5.87 -4.23 7.26
N GLY A 26 4.89 -3.59 7.89
CA GLY A 26 3.75 -2.98 7.20
C GLY A 26 4.19 -1.91 6.20
N LEU A 27 5.06 -0.99 6.63
CA LEU A 27 5.65 0.04 5.77
C LEU A 27 6.40 -0.59 4.59
N ALA A 28 7.33 -1.51 4.86
CA ALA A 28 8.14 -2.14 3.81
C ALA A 28 7.28 -2.83 2.76
N ASN A 29 6.22 -3.55 3.16
CA ASN A 29 5.30 -4.17 2.21
C ASN A 29 4.52 -3.14 1.38
N SER A 30 4.17 -1.97 1.92
CA SER A 30 3.58 -0.87 1.12
C SER A 30 4.53 -0.27 0.10
N PHE A 31 5.83 -0.15 0.40
CA PHE A 31 6.80 0.34 -0.57
C PHE A 31 7.11 -0.71 -1.66
N LEU A 32 7.15 -1.99 -1.30
CA LEU A 32 7.50 -3.09 -2.21
C LEU A 32 6.35 -3.49 -3.15
N GLU A 33 5.10 -3.30 -2.75
CA GLU A 33 3.93 -3.65 -3.55
C GLU A 33 3.15 -2.40 -3.98
N ARG A 34 3.02 -2.19 -5.29
CA ARG A 34 2.23 -1.07 -5.86
C ARG A 34 0.71 -1.22 -5.66
N LYS A 35 0.24 -2.45 -5.45
CA LYS A 35 -1.19 -2.76 -5.31
C LYS A 35 -1.58 -2.87 -3.85
N LEU A 36 -2.66 -2.18 -3.46
CA LEU A 36 -3.15 -2.16 -2.07
C LEU A 36 -3.41 -3.58 -1.53
N TYR A 37 -4.16 -4.40 -2.26
CA TYR A 37 -4.44 -5.77 -1.84
C TYR A 37 -3.18 -6.64 -1.76
N SER A 38 -2.25 -6.48 -2.70
CA SER A 38 -0.99 -7.23 -2.70
C SER A 38 -0.12 -6.85 -1.50
N SER A 39 -0.07 -5.56 -1.14
CA SER A 39 0.65 -5.07 0.03
C SER A 39 0.11 -5.68 1.33
N ILE A 40 -1.22 -5.63 1.53
CA ILE A 40 -1.87 -6.19 2.73
C ILE A 40 -1.62 -7.69 2.83
N ILE A 41 -1.81 -8.44 1.74
CA ILE A 41 -1.62 -9.90 1.74
C ILE A 41 -0.15 -10.24 2.03
N SER A 42 0.81 -9.57 1.38
CA SER A 42 2.23 -9.76 1.67
C SER A 42 2.57 -9.44 3.13
N SER A 43 1.96 -8.40 3.70
CA SER A 43 2.13 -8.05 5.12
C SER A 43 1.62 -9.14 6.05
N ILE A 44 0.43 -9.69 5.79
CA ILE A 44 -0.14 -10.77 6.59
C ILE A 44 0.73 -12.02 6.51
N ILE A 45 1.13 -12.44 5.30
CA ILE A 45 1.93 -13.66 5.09
C ILE A 45 3.30 -13.53 5.78
N SER A 46 4.03 -12.43 5.53
CA SER A 46 5.36 -12.23 6.13
C SER A 46 5.29 -12.15 7.66
N SER A 47 4.28 -11.46 8.19
CA SER A 47 4.03 -11.34 9.64
C SER A 47 3.63 -12.66 10.28
N ALA A 48 2.82 -13.48 9.60
CA ALA A 48 2.40 -14.80 10.10
C ALA A 48 3.58 -15.78 10.15
N ILE A 49 4.44 -15.77 9.13
CA ILE A 49 5.67 -16.58 9.13
C ILE A 49 6.59 -16.16 10.28
N ALA A 50 6.85 -14.85 10.43
CA ALA A 50 7.67 -14.36 11.52
C ALA A 50 7.06 -14.69 12.88
N SER A 51 5.77 -14.44 13.07
CA SER A 51 5.04 -14.80 14.30
C SER A 51 5.16 -16.28 14.64
N THR A 52 5.02 -17.17 13.65
CA THR A 52 5.15 -18.62 13.86
C THR A 52 6.55 -18.99 14.37
N VAL A 53 7.59 -18.40 13.79
CA VAL A 53 8.98 -18.61 14.23
C VAL A 53 9.20 -18.08 15.64
N TYR A 54 8.73 -16.86 15.95
CA TYR A 54 8.92 -16.25 17.26
C TYR A 54 8.11 -16.93 18.36
N ILE A 55 6.89 -17.39 18.08
CA ILE A 55 6.11 -18.22 19.00
C ILE A 55 6.84 -19.54 19.25
N PHE A 56 7.34 -20.21 18.20
CA PHE A 56 8.09 -21.45 18.36
C PHE A 56 9.34 -21.26 19.22
N LEU A 57 10.09 -20.18 18.99
CA LEU A 57 11.25 -19.83 19.81
C LEU A 57 10.88 -19.54 21.26
N ALA A 58 9.79 -18.81 21.48
CA ALA A 58 9.28 -18.50 22.82
C ALA A 58 8.88 -19.77 23.59
N VAL A 59 8.21 -20.71 22.94
CA VAL A 59 7.75 -21.97 23.55
C VAL A 59 8.93 -22.91 23.83
N LYS A 60 9.88 -23.03 22.90
CA LYS A 60 10.95 -24.04 23.00
C LYS A 60 12.19 -23.61 23.77
N PHE A 61 12.57 -22.33 23.70
CA PHE A 61 13.85 -21.87 24.25
C PHE A 61 13.71 -20.88 25.41
N LEU A 62 12.58 -20.16 25.50
CA LEU A 62 12.32 -19.15 26.53
C LEU A 62 11.41 -19.67 27.65
N PHE A 63 11.38 -20.98 27.89
CA PHE A 63 10.67 -21.55 29.02
C PHE A 63 11.30 -21.05 30.33
N VAL A 64 10.71 -20.02 30.92
CA VAL A 64 11.12 -19.48 32.22
C VAL A 64 10.24 -20.12 33.29
N PRO A 65 10.79 -21.00 34.17
CA PRO A 65 10.00 -21.71 35.17
C PRO A 65 9.28 -20.79 36.18
N LEU A 66 9.68 -19.51 36.28
CA LEU A 66 9.01 -18.51 37.13
C LEU A 66 7.75 -17.88 36.51
N LEU A 67 7.62 -17.87 35.18
CA LEU A 67 6.51 -17.23 34.45
C LEU A 67 5.54 -18.25 33.83
N GLY A 68 5.87 -19.55 33.87
CA GLY A 68 5.03 -20.62 33.34
C GLY A 68 4.58 -20.37 31.90
N ASP A 69 3.30 -20.63 31.62
CA ASP A 69 2.70 -20.43 30.30
C ASP A 69 2.36 -18.96 29.97
N LEU A 70 2.56 -18.02 30.91
CA LEU A 70 2.23 -16.61 30.72
C LEU A 70 3.00 -15.99 29.54
N LEU A 71 4.28 -16.36 29.38
CA LEU A 71 5.13 -15.91 28.26
C LEU A 71 4.63 -16.45 26.91
N GLN A 72 4.15 -17.69 26.89
CA GLN A 72 3.60 -18.30 25.67
C GLN A 72 2.30 -17.60 25.28
N PHE A 73 1.43 -17.36 26.24
CA PHE A 73 0.18 -16.63 26.04
C PHE A 73 0.42 -15.19 25.56
N LEU A 74 1.35 -14.47 26.19
CA LEU A 74 1.77 -13.12 25.77
C LEU A 74 2.35 -13.11 24.35
N SER A 75 3.18 -14.10 24.00
CA SER A 75 3.76 -14.22 22.65
C SER A 75 2.69 -14.40 21.57
N ILE A 76 1.66 -15.21 21.85
CA ILE A 76 0.52 -15.41 20.94
C ILE A 76 -0.26 -14.10 20.78
N ILE A 77 -0.61 -13.43 21.89
CA ILE A 77 -1.35 -12.16 21.84
C ILE A 77 -0.57 -11.10 21.07
N LEU A 78 0.71 -10.90 21.41
CA LEU A 78 1.57 -9.92 20.74
C LEU A 78 1.73 -10.23 19.24
N SER A 79 1.74 -11.50 18.86
CA SER A 79 1.77 -11.91 17.45
C SER A 79 0.48 -11.56 16.71
N ILE A 80 -0.69 -11.84 17.31
CA ILE A 80 -2.00 -11.50 16.71
C ILE A 80 -2.11 -9.98 16.55
N VAL A 81 -1.78 -9.23 17.61
CA VAL A 81 -1.78 -7.76 17.59
C VAL A 81 -0.77 -7.24 16.57
N GLY A 82 0.42 -7.83 16.50
CA GLY A 82 1.45 -7.48 15.54
C GLY A 82 1.00 -7.68 14.09
N ILE A 83 0.40 -8.82 13.75
CA ILE A 83 -0.16 -9.05 12.42
C ILE A 83 -1.22 -7.99 12.09
N GLY A 84 -2.09 -7.66 13.05
CA GLY A 84 -3.10 -6.60 12.90
C GLY A 84 -2.49 -5.23 12.62
N ILE A 85 -1.48 -4.83 13.40
CA ILE A 85 -0.75 -3.56 13.21
C ILE A 85 -0.09 -3.52 11.83
N SER A 86 0.63 -4.59 11.46
CA SER A 86 1.33 -4.70 10.18
C SER A 86 0.36 -4.56 9.00
N ALA A 87 -0.77 -5.28 9.01
CA ALA A 87 -1.79 -5.20 7.98
C ALA A 87 -2.46 -3.80 7.93
N PHE A 88 -2.72 -3.20 9.09
CA PHE A 88 -3.32 -1.87 9.18
C PHE A 88 -2.39 -0.78 8.64
N VAL A 89 -1.11 -0.82 9.00
CA VAL A 89 -0.09 0.09 8.46
C VAL A 89 0.03 -0.09 6.95
N ALA A 90 0.09 -1.34 6.47
CA ALA A 90 0.17 -1.62 5.05
C ALA A 90 -1.04 -1.03 4.28
N PHE A 91 -2.24 -1.19 4.83
CA PHE A 91 -3.47 -0.61 4.28
C PHE A 91 -3.43 0.93 4.26
N LEU A 92 -3.12 1.56 5.40
CA LEU A 92 -3.12 3.02 5.50
C LEU A 92 -2.09 3.64 4.57
N VAL A 93 -0.86 3.11 4.56
CA VAL A 93 0.24 3.66 3.77
C VAL A 93 -0.05 3.46 2.28
N SER A 94 -0.38 2.25 1.84
CA SER A 94 -0.69 2.00 0.43
C SER A 94 -1.91 2.78 -0.09
N ARG A 95 -2.87 3.12 0.79
CA ARG A 95 -4.02 3.96 0.42
C ARG A 95 -3.66 5.43 0.22
N HIS A 96 -2.74 5.96 1.03
CA HIS A 96 -2.36 7.39 0.97
C HIS A 96 -1.13 7.64 0.09
N MET A 97 -0.44 6.59 -0.33
CA MET A 97 0.74 6.70 -1.19
C MET A 97 0.36 7.14 -2.61
N VAL A 98 1.13 8.08 -3.14
CA VAL A 98 1.09 8.48 -4.54
C VAL A 98 2.39 8.02 -5.18
N TYR A 99 2.31 7.14 -6.18
CA TYR A 99 3.46 6.71 -6.95
C TYR A 99 3.61 7.61 -8.17
N SER A 100 4.61 8.48 -8.17
CA SER A 100 4.96 9.30 -9.34
C SER A 100 6.21 8.75 -10.02
N TYR A 101 6.19 8.67 -11.35
CA TYR A 101 7.38 8.40 -12.14
C TYR A 101 7.39 9.26 -13.41
N TYR A 102 8.57 9.72 -13.78
CA TYR A 102 8.78 10.47 -15.01
C TYR A 102 9.17 9.53 -16.13
N ASN A 103 8.56 9.69 -17.31
CA ASN A 103 8.88 8.94 -18.50
C ASN A 103 8.95 9.90 -19.69
N GLU A 104 10.17 10.26 -20.09
CA GLU A 104 10.52 11.16 -21.19
C GLU A 104 9.73 12.48 -21.18
N ASN A 105 8.56 12.51 -21.81
CA ASN A 105 7.70 13.70 -21.90
C ASN A 105 6.42 13.59 -21.08
N SER A 106 6.36 12.61 -20.16
CA SER A 106 5.17 12.36 -19.34
C SER A 106 5.46 12.18 -17.86
N LEU A 107 4.74 12.91 -17.03
CA LEU A 107 4.65 12.64 -15.59
C LEU A 107 3.47 11.69 -15.36
N ASN A 108 3.77 10.49 -14.87
CA ASN A 108 2.76 9.50 -14.55
C ASN A 108 2.61 9.44 -13.03
N MET A 109 1.37 9.49 -12.54
CA MET A 109 1.06 9.37 -11.11
C MET A 109 0.01 8.28 -10.92
N GLU A 110 0.12 7.53 -9.83
CA GLU A 110 -0.84 6.49 -9.47
C GLU A 110 -1.22 6.63 -8.01
N PHE A 111 -2.52 6.67 -7.72
CA PHE A 111 -3.05 6.77 -6.36
C PHE A 111 -4.40 6.04 -6.21
N TYR A 112 -4.79 5.81 -4.95
CA TYR A 112 -6.09 5.27 -4.60
C TYR A 112 -6.99 6.37 -4.01
N ALA A 113 -8.26 6.35 -4.40
CA ALA A 113 -9.31 7.24 -3.91
C ALA A 113 -10.55 6.43 -3.50
N LYS A 114 -11.29 6.90 -2.52
CA LYS A 114 -12.49 6.23 -1.99
C LYS A 114 -13.70 6.41 -2.90
N ASP A 115 -13.86 7.61 -3.45
CA ASP A 115 -15.01 8.05 -4.23
C ASP A 115 -14.56 9.04 -5.31
N GLN A 116 -15.49 9.43 -6.18
CA GLN A 116 -15.20 10.35 -7.28
C GLN A 116 -14.84 11.75 -6.76
N ASP A 117 -15.44 12.20 -5.66
CA ASP A 117 -15.17 13.51 -5.06
C ASP A 117 -13.70 13.61 -4.60
N GLU A 118 -13.16 12.56 -3.95
CA GLU A 118 -11.74 12.51 -3.57
C GLU A 118 -10.80 12.53 -4.80
N ILE A 119 -11.22 11.97 -5.94
CA ILE A 119 -10.45 12.03 -7.18
C ILE A 119 -10.40 13.47 -7.70
N GLU A 120 -11.55 14.14 -7.74
CA GLU A 120 -11.64 15.52 -8.20
C GLU A 120 -10.85 16.46 -7.30
N ASP A 121 -10.97 16.33 -5.97
CA ASP A 121 -10.21 17.16 -5.03
C ASP A 121 -8.69 16.99 -5.16
N ARG A 122 -8.20 15.75 -5.36
CA ARG A 122 -6.76 15.50 -5.56
C ARG A 122 -6.26 15.98 -6.92
N LEU A 123 -7.12 15.97 -7.94
CA LEU A 123 -6.78 16.41 -9.29
C LEU A 123 -6.99 17.92 -9.51
N ARG A 124 -7.78 18.58 -8.65
CA ARG A 124 -8.14 20.00 -8.76
C ARG A 124 -6.96 20.92 -9.06
N PRO A 125 -5.81 20.81 -8.36
CA PRO A 125 -4.65 21.66 -8.63
C PRO A 125 -4.08 21.53 -10.06
N PHE A 126 -4.37 20.42 -10.75
CA PHE A 126 -3.85 20.14 -12.09
C PHE A 126 -4.76 20.60 -13.22
N TYR A 127 -6.03 20.96 -12.96
CA TYR A 127 -6.98 21.28 -14.03
C TYR A 127 -7.69 22.64 -13.95
N GLU A 128 -7.32 23.51 -13.02
CA GLU A 128 -7.92 24.86 -12.88
C GLU A 128 -7.86 25.69 -14.18
N ASN A 129 -6.89 25.45 -15.06
CA ASN A 129 -6.73 26.14 -16.36
C ASN A 129 -6.87 25.21 -17.58
N CYS A 130 -7.71 24.17 -17.48
CA CYS A 130 -7.90 23.20 -18.56
C CYS A 130 -9.28 23.27 -19.19
N SER A 131 -9.37 22.79 -20.44
CA SER A 131 -10.62 22.63 -21.16
C SER A 131 -11.58 21.66 -20.46
N SER A 132 -12.85 21.70 -20.88
CA SER A 132 -13.85 20.73 -20.48
C SER A 132 -13.37 19.28 -20.69
N PRO A 133 -13.68 18.36 -19.77
CA PRO A 133 -13.26 16.97 -19.85
C PRO A 133 -13.93 16.22 -21.00
N VAL A 134 -13.14 15.43 -21.72
CA VAL A 134 -13.63 14.44 -22.68
C VAL A 134 -13.61 13.07 -22.02
N TYR A 135 -14.79 12.44 -21.92
CA TYR A 135 -14.96 11.14 -21.32
C TYR A 135 -14.93 10.03 -22.37
N SER A 136 -14.19 8.97 -22.10
CA SER A 136 -14.21 7.72 -22.85
C SER A 136 -14.49 6.57 -21.89
N PHE A 137 -15.54 5.81 -22.19
CA PHE A 137 -15.96 4.66 -21.39
C PHE A 137 -15.48 3.38 -22.05
N SER A 138 -14.84 2.52 -21.28
CA SER A 138 -14.47 1.16 -21.64
C SER A 138 -14.96 0.23 -20.52
N GLU A 139 -15.18 -1.05 -20.81
CA GLU A 139 -15.94 -1.99 -19.95
C GLU A 139 -15.61 -1.92 -18.46
N ASN A 140 -14.33 -1.72 -18.09
CA ASN A 140 -13.89 -1.66 -16.69
C ASN A 140 -13.14 -0.38 -16.31
N LYS A 141 -13.15 0.63 -17.18
CA LYS A 141 -12.37 1.86 -16.96
C LYS A 141 -13.03 3.10 -17.56
N ILE A 142 -12.91 4.20 -16.83
CA ILE A 142 -13.30 5.52 -17.30
C ILE A 142 -12.02 6.29 -17.57
N ILE A 143 -11.85 6.75 -18.80
CA ILE A 143 -10.71 7.56 -19.21
C ILE A 143 -11.21 8.99 -19.41
N VAL A 144 -10.56 9.94 -18.75
CA VAL A 144 -10.87 11.36 -18.88
C VAL A 144 -9.65 12.09 -19.41
N LYS A 145 -9.87 12.90 -20.44
CA LYS A 145 -8.83 13.74 -21.04
C LYS A 145 -9.20 15.20 -20.94
N ARG A 146 -8.26 16.03 -20.49
CA ARG A 146 -8.36 17.49 -20.44
C ARG A 146 -7.15 18.08 -21.15
N LYS A 147 -7.38 19.05 -22.04
CA LYS A 147 -6.29 19.82 -22.66
C LYS A 147 -6.06 21.07 -21.84
N CYS A 148 -4.81 21.35 -21.53
CA CYS A 148 -4.39 22.49 -20.72
C CYS A 148 -3.36 23.31 -21.52
N SER A 149 -3.11 24.55 -21.12
CA SER A 149 -2.06 25.36 -21.75
C SER A 149 -0.68 24.73 -21.51
N GLY A 150 -0.10 24.12 -22.55
CA GLY A 150 1.23 23.48 -22.52
C GLY A 150 1.26 22.01 -22.09
N PHE A 151 0.13 21.39 -21.76
CA PHE A 151 0.08 19.95 -21.43
C PHE A 151 -1.31 19.33 -21.64
N THR A 152 -1.36 18.01 -21.74
CA THR A 152 -2.60 17.21 -21.73
C THR A 152 -2.63 16.36 -20.46
N LEU A 153 -3.70 16.52 -19.68
CA LEU A 153 -3.98 15.70 -18.51
C LEU A 153 -4.91 14.55 -18.90
N GLU A 154 -4.43 13.32 -18.76
CA GLU A 154 -5.23 12.11 -18.95
C GLU A 154 -5.29 11.35 -17.62
N TYR A 155 -6.47 10.94 -17.17
CA TYR A 155 -6.58 10.05 -16.03
C TYR A 155 -7.54 8.89 -16.29
N GLU A 156 -7.11 7.70 -15.86
CA GLU A 156 -7.85 6.45 -15.94
C GLU A 156 -8.32 6.07 -14.54
N MET A 157 -9.63 5.90 -14.38
CA MET A 157 -10.26 5.42 -13.15
C MET A 157 -10.68 3.97 -13.33
N THR A 158 -10.15 3.09 -12.48
CA THR A 158 -10.51 1.66 -12.42
C THR A 158 -11.09 1.35 -11.05
N LYS A 159 -12.27 0.72 -10.99
CA LYS A 159 -12.88 0.32 -9.72
C LYS A 159 -12.12 -0.86 -9.12
N GLU A 160 -11.57 -0.70 -7.92
CA GLU A 160 -10.91 -1.77 -7.17
C GLU A 160 -11.58 -1.90 -5.78
N GLY A 161 -12.44 -2.92 -5.62
CA GLY A 161 -13.17 -3.17 -4.39
C GLY A 161 -14.18 -2.05 -4.04
N LYS A 162 -13.99 -1.41 -2.89
CA LYS A 162 -14.83 -0.29 -2.40
C LYS A 162 -14.34 1.09 -2.85
N GLY A 163 -13.26 1.18 -3.61
CA GLY A 163 -12.70 2.44 -4.07
C GLY A 163 -12.25 2.40 -5.52
N TYR A 164 -11.42 3.36 -5.89
CA TYR A 164 -10.92 3.59 -7.23
C TYR A 164 -9.40 3.66 -7.22
N ARG A 165 -8.80 2.99 -8.19
CA ARG A 165 -7.41 3.19 -8.56
C ARG A 165 -7.38 4.20 -9.70
N VAL A 166 -6.61 5.26 -9.54
CA VAL A 166 -6.48 6.33 -10.51
C VAL A 166 -5.05 6.34 -11.04
N LYS A 167 -4.92 6.28 -12.36
CA LYS A 167 -3.65 6.51 -13.06
C LYS A 167 -3.75 7.80 -13.82
N VAL A 168 -2.91 8.75 -13.47
CA VAL A 168 -2.80 10.05 -14.11
C VAL A 168 -1.57 10.03 -15.01
N ARG A 169 -1.71 10.63 -16.18
CA ARG A 169 -0.64 10.90 -17.12
C ARG A 169 -0.75 12.35 -17.55
N VAL A 170 0.25 13.14 -17.20
CA VAL A 170 0.44 14.49 -17.69
C VAL A 170 1.42 14.39 -18.85
N ILE A 171 0.96 14.66 -20.06
CA ILE A 171 1.77 14.63 -21.28
C ILE A 171 2.10 16.06 -21.64
N GLN A 172 3.37 16.40 -21.77
CA GLN A 172 3.77 17.72 -22.25
C GLN A 172 3.27 17.91 -23.68
N GLY A 173 2.56 19.01 -23.93
CA GLY A 173 2.11 19.36 -25.27
C GLY A 173 3.21 20.13 -25.99
N ASP A 174 3.40 19.86 -27.27
CA ASP A 174 4.21 20.74 -28.11
C ASP A 174 3.55 22.12 -28.13
N ALA A 175 4.34 23.14 -27.76
CA ALA A 175 3.93 24.55 -27.76
C ALA A 175 3.70 25.07 -29.18
#